data_AF-A0A1Q3DDY9-F1
#
_entry.id   AF-A0A1Q3DDY9-F1
#
_cell.length_a   1.000
_cell.length_b   1.000
_cell.length_c   1.000
_cell.angle_alpha   90.00
_cell.angle_beta   90.00
_cell.angle_gamma   90.00
#
_symmetry.space_group_name_H-M   'P 1'
#
loop_
_entity.id
_entity.type
_entity.pdbx_description
1 polymer ?
#
loop_
_entity_poly.entity_id
_entity_poly.type
_entity_poly.pdbx_seq_one_letter_code
_entity_poly.pdbx_strand_id
1 'polypeptide(L)'
;MWDTILPHAEFVFNNFVNHTTKKTLFEDVYRFKPQKVLDLVPLPQEARVSEEGEAFVEHVRRIHAEVCASIKTSNDNYEKATDEHQRFKEFSKGDLVMVYLRKERYLKGTYHKMKSRKIGPCKILKKISSNALWWSYRMISKSVLFLMLQIYLIFMGL
;
A
#
# COMPACT_ATOMS: atom_id res chain seq x y z
N MET A 1 8.56 23.49 15.94
CA MET A 1 9.78 23.00 15.24
C MET A 1 9.43 22.07 14.09
N TRP A 2 8.49 21.12 14.27
CA TRP A 2 7.96 20.32 13.15
C TRP A 2 7.04 21.12 12.22
N ASP A 3 6.25 22.05 12.78
CA ASP A 3 5.29 22.87 12.02
C ASP A 3 5.94 23.70 10.91
N THR A 4 7.22 24.05 11.06
CA THR A 4 7.99 24.81 10.06
C THR A 4 8.70 23.92 9.05
N ILE A 5 8.99 22.66 9.40
CA ILE A 5 9.79 21.74 8.57
C ILE A 5 8.89 20.87 7.69
N LEU A 6 7.71 20.48 8.18
CA LEU A 6 6.78 19.62 7.45
C LEU A 6 6.42 20.18 6.05
N PRO A 7 6.07 21.47 5.87
CA PRO A 7 5.76 21.99 4.54
C PRO A 7 6.94 21.91 3.57
N HIS A 8 8.17 22.13 4.06
CA HIS A 8 9.39 22.04 3.25
C HIS A 8 9.69 20.59 2.85
N ALA A 9 9.58 19.65 3.79
CA ALA A 9 9.79 18.24 3.53
C ALA A 9 8.76 17.69 2.53
N GLU A 10 7.49 18.06 2.68
CA GLU A 10 6.42 17.72 1.76
C GLU A 10 6.68 18.27 0.36
N PHE A 11 7.06 19.54 0.25
CA PHE A 11 7.39 20.15 -1.04
C PHE A 11 8.56 19.44 -1.74
N VAL A 12 9.65 19.16 -1.00
CA VAL A 12 10.81 18.46 -1.55
C VAL A 12 10.44 17.04 -1.99
N PHE A 13 9.63 16.32 -1.19
CA PHE A 13 9.16 14.98 -1.53
C PHE A 13 8.28 14.98 -2.79
N ASN A 14 7.31 15.89 -2.88
CA ASN A 14 6.40 15.99 -4.02
C ASN A 14 7.12 16.45 -5.30
N ASN A 15 8.22 17.19 -5.17
CA ASN A 15 9.08 17.63 -6.29
C ASN A 15 10.24 16.64 -6.59
N PHE A 16 10.33 15.53 -5.86
CA PHE A 16 11.36 14.53 -6.11
C PHE A 16 10.94 13.62 -7.27
N VAL A 17 11.88 13.33 -8.17
CA VAL A 17 11.61 12.45 -9.32
C VAL A 17 11.59 11.00 -8.84
N ASN A 18 10.46 10.34 -9.01
CA ASN A 18 10.33 8.93 -8.66
C ASN A 18 11.12 8.07 -9.67
N HIS A 19 11.91 7.12 -9.18
CA HIS A 19 12.76 6.29 -10.03
C HIS A 19 11.96 5.41 -11.01
N THR A 20 10.78 4.94 -10.61
CA THR A 20 9.92 4.07 -11.42
C THR A 20 9.17 4.85 -12.49
N THR A 21 8.56 5.98 -12.13
CA THR A 21 7.73 6.76 -13.06
C THR A 21 8.53 7.81 -13.84
N LYS A 22 9.77 8.10 -13.40
CA LYS A 22 10.64 9.18 -13.89
C LYS A 22 10.00 10.57 -13.85
N LYS A 23 8.93 10.73 -13.06
CA LYS A 23 8.17 11.98 -12.88
C LYS A 23 8.06 12.33 -11.41
N THR A 24 7.84 13.59 -11.12
CA THR A 24 7.51 14.10 -9.79
C THR A 24 6.01 13.95 -9.50
N LEU A 25 5.62 13.98 -8.22
CA LEU A 25 4.20 13.95 -7.87
C LEU A 25 3.48 15.23 -8.34
N PHE A 26 4.17 16.37 -8.32
CA PHE A 26 3.61 17.61 -8.86
C PHE A 26 3.32 17.51 -10.36
N GLU A 27 4.21 16.90 -11.14
CA GLU A 27 3.97 16.69 -12.58
C GLU A 27 2.82 15.70 -12.83
N ASP A 28 2.68 14.66 -12.02
CA ASP A 28 1.59 13.68 -12.17
C ASP A 28 0.22 14.22 -11.72
N VAL A 29 0.16 14.88 -10.56
CA VAL A 29 -1.10 15.36 -9.97
C VAL A 29 -1.49 16.73 -10.50
N TYR A 30 -0.55 17.66 -10.49
CA TYR A 30 -0.80 19.08 -10.77
C TYR A 30 -0.32 19.51 -12.15
N ARG A 31 0.35 18.62 -12.90
CA ARG A 31 0.71 18.81 -14.32
C ARG A 31 1.75 19.91 -14.55
N PHE A 32 2.37 20.40 -13.48
CA PHE A 32 3.48 21.34 -13.55
C PHE A 32 4.57 20.93 -12.57
N LYS A 33 5.83 21.10 -12.96
CA LYS A 33 6.94 20.98 -12.04
C LYS A 33 7.21 22.35 -11.42
N PRO A 34 7.04 22.53 -10.09
CA PRO A 34 7.40 23.79 -9.47
C PRO A 34 8.89 24.04 -9.65
N GLN A 35 9.22 25.18 -10.24
CA GLN A 35 10.59 25.66 -10.37
C GLN A 35 11.17 25.87 -8.97
N LYS A 36 12.42 25.45 -8.76
CA LYS A 36 13.09 25.68 -7.48
C LYS A 36 13.45 27.16 -7.40
N VAL A 37 13.59 27.69 -6.18
CA VAL A 37 13.97 29.10 -5.94
C VAL A 37 15.30 29.48 -6.64
N LEU A 38 16.19 28.51 -6.83
CA LEU A 38 17.46 28.71 -7.56
C LEU A 38 17.30 28.77 -9.09
N ASP A 39 16.18 28.29 -9.64
CA ASP A 39 15.90 28.24 -11.09
C ASP A 39 15.17 29.50 -11.59
N LEU A 40 14.92 30.49 -10.70
CA LEU A 40 14.19 31.72 -11.01
C LEU A 40 15.06 32.72 -11.78
N VAL A 41 15.34 32.41 -13.05
CA VAL A 41 15.72 33.42 -14.04
C VAL A 41 14.42 34.13 -14.48
N PRO A 42 14.35 35.46 -14.57
CA PRO A 42 13.17 36.14 -15.10
C PRO A 42 12.89 35.64 -16.52
N LEU A 43 11.79 34.91 -16.69
CA LEU A 43 11.35 34.42 -18.00
C LEU A 43 10.94 35.60 -18.88
N PRO A 44 11.40 35.66 -20.14
CA PRO A 44 10.87 36.59 -21.14
C PRO A 44 9.36 36.44 -21.26
N GLN A 45 8.67 37.56 -21.43
CA GLN A 45 7.21 37.66 -21.38
C GLN A 45 6.52 36.82 -22.47
N GLU A 46 7.25 36.42 -23.51
CA GLU A 46 6.79 35.56 -24.60
C GLU A 46 6.69 34.06 -24.24
N ALA A 47 7.26 33.60 -23.12
CA ALA A 47 7.26 32.17 -22.75
C ALA A 47 5.92 31.68 -22.15
N ARG A 48 4.93 32.57 -21.95
CA ARG A 48 3.58 32.22 -21.51
C ARG A 48 2.69 31.90 -22.73
N VAL A 49 3.13 30.98 -23.58
CA VAL A 49 2.27 30.45 -24.64
C VAL A 49 1.23 29.57 -23.94
N SER A 50 0.00 30.07 -23.87
CA SER A 50 -1.16 29.25 -23.50
C SER A 50 -1.35 28.23 -24.61
N GLU A 51 -0.88 27.00 -24.44
CA GLU A 51 -1.25 25.88 -25.32
C GLU A 51 -2.78 25.83 -25.46
N GLU A 52 -3.27 25.53 -26.67
CA GLU A 52 -4.70 25.27 -26.87
C GLU A 52 -5.15 24.16 -25.91
N GLY A 53 -6.29 24.35 -25.23
CA GLY A 53 -6.73 23.47 -24.14
C GLY A 53 -6.87 21.99 -24.53
N GLU A 54 -7.08 21.68 -25.81
CA GLU A 54 -7.12 20.31 -26.32
C GLU A 54 -5.74 19.64 -26.33
N ALA A 55 -4.69 20.35 -26.79
CA ALA A 55 -3.32 19.85 -26.77
C ALA A 55 -2.85 19.55 -25.33
N PHE A 56 -3.25 20.42 -24.40
CA PHE A 56 -2.99 20.23 -22.97
C PHE A 56 -3.67 18.97 -22.40
N VAL A 57 -4.93 18.71 -22.75
CA VAL A 57 -5.65 17.51 -22.27
C VAL A 57 -5.01 16.23 -22.80
N GLU A 58 -4.61 16.19 -24.07
CA GLU A 58 -3.92 15.03 -24.65
C GLU A 58 -2.55 14.81 -24.00
N HIS A 59 -1.81 15.87 -23.71
CA HIS A 59 -0.56 15.79 -22.97
C HIS A 59 -0.75 15.14 -21.59
N VAL A 60 -1.80 15.53 -20.85
CA VAL A 60 -2.11 14.98 -19.53
C VAL A 60 -2.47 13.49 -19.61
N ARG A 61 -3.31 13.11 -20.58
CA ARG A 61 -3.67 11.70 -20.82
C ARG A 61 -2.45 10.85 -21.09
N ARG A 62 -1.53 11.35 -21.94
CA ARG A 62 -0.26 10.69 -22.22
C ARG A 62 0.59 10.53 -20.96
N ILE A 63 0.70 11.58 -20.14
CA ILE A 63 1.47 11.50 -18.89
C ILE A 63 0.94 10.39 -17.98
N HIS A 64 -0.36 10.35 -17.74
CA HIS A 64 -0.96 9.34 -16.87
C HIS A 64 -0.85 7.94 -17.46
N ALA A 65 -1.02 7.78 -18.78
CA ALA A 65 -0.85 6.50 -19.45
C ALA A 65 0.58 5.96 -19.27
N GLU A 66 1.60 6.82 -19.43
CA GLU A 66 3.00 6.47 -19.20
C GLU A 66 3.25 6.06 -17.74
N VAL A 67 2.75 6.83 -16.77
CA VAL A 67 2.90 6.53 -15.34
C VAL A 67 2.25 5.20 -14.99
N CYS A 68 1.02 4.97 -15.44
CA CYS A 68 0.30 3.71 -15.23
C CYS A 68 1.05 2.52 -15.84
N ALA A 69 1.59 2.68 -17.05
CA ALA A 69 2.38 1.64 -17.70
C ALA A 69 3.66 1.32 -16.91
N SER A 70 4.41 2.33 -16.49
CA SER A 70 5.63 2.16 -15.70
C SER A 70 5.37 1.49 -14.35
N ILE A 71 4.30 1.88 -13.65
CA ILE A 71 3.89 1.24 -12.38
C ILE A 71 3.53 -0.22 -12.61
N LYS A 72 2.76 -0.53 -13.66
CA LYS A 72 2.40 -1.90 -13.99
C LYS A 72 3.63 -2.76 -14.24
N THR A 73 4.53 -2.31 -15.11
CA THR A 73 5.79 -3.03 -15.39
C THR A 73 6.63 -3.22 -14.13
N SER A 74 6.72 -2.20 -13.27
CA SER A 74 7.43 -2.32 -12.00
C SER A 74 6.78 -3.35 -11.08
N ASN A 75 5.47 -3.33 -10.94
CA ASN A 75 4.73 -4.29 -10.10
C ASN A 75 4.91 -5.72 -10.63
N ASP A 76 4.81 -5.93 -11.94
CA ASP A 76 5.02 -7.24 -12.58
C ASP A 76 6.45 -7.76 -12.32
N ASN A 77 7.46 -6.88 -12.37
CA ASN A 77 8.84 -7.24 -12.06
C ASN A 77 9.03 -7.56 -10.56
N TYR A 78 8.39 -6.79 -9.67
CA TYR A 78 8.40 -7.06 -8.24
C TYR A 78 7.71 -8.37 -7.89
N GLU A 79 6.59 -8.70 -8.56
CA GLU A 79 5.88 -9.96 -8.41
C GLU A 79 6.78 -11.13 -8.81
N LYS A 80 7.40 -11.07 -10.00
CA LYS A 80 8.35 -12.10 -10.46
C LYS A 80 9.51 -12.32 -9.49
N ALA A 81 10.17 -11.24 -9.07
CA ALA A 81 11.31 -11.33 -8.16
C ALA A 81 10.91 -11.87 -6.76
N THR A 82 9.70 -11.55 -6.30
CA THR A 82 9.18 -12.08 -5.03
C THR A 82 8.84 -13.56 -5.16
N ASP A 83 8.19 -13.95 -6.26
CA ASP A 83 7.78 -15.32 -6.53
C ASP A 83 8.97 -16.27 -6.70
N GLU A 84 10.09 -15.83 -7.27
CA GLU A 84 11.34 -16.60 -7.36
C GLU A 84 11.83 -17.12 -6.00
N HIS A 85 11.63 -16.33 -4.94
CA HIS A 85 12.08 -16.66 -3.58
C HIS A 85 10.96 -17.29 -2.73
N GLN A 86 9.70 -17.22 -3.19
CA GLN A 86 8.55 -17.68 -2.44
C GLN A 86 8.33 -19.19 -2.65
N ARG A 87 8.26 -19.94 -1.54
CA ARG A 87 7.81 -21.33 -1.60
C ARG A 87 6.33 -21.34 -1.94
N PHE A 88 5.98 -21.82 -3.14
CA PHE A 88 4.59 -22.02 -3.53
C PHE A 88 3.92 -23.01 -2.56
N LYS A 89 2.93 -22.53 -1.81
CA LYS A 89 2.14 -23.35 -0.90
C LYS A 89 0.67 -23.00 -1.08
N GLU A 90 -0.02 -23.85 -1.80
CA GLU A 90 -1.45 -23.74 -2.00
C GLU A 90 -2.19 -24.47 -0.88
N PHE A 91 -3.23 -23.83 -0.36
CA PHE A 91 -4.10 -24.42 0.65
C PHE A 91 -5.51 -24.58 0.09
N SER A 92 -6.15 -25.66 0.49
CA SER A 92 -7.52 -26.01 0.13
C SER A 92 -8.47 -25.82 1.31
N LYS A 93 -9.76 -25.66 1.00
CA LYS A 93 -10.80 -25.67 2.04
C LYS A 93 -10.75 -27.01 2.77
N GLY A 94 -10.66 -26.95 4.10
CA GLY A 94 -10.58 -28.12 4.96
C GLY A 94 -9.20 -28.42 5.50
N ASP A 95 -8.13 -27.84 4.92
CA ASP A 95 -6.77 -28.00 5.42
C ASP A 95 -6.61 -27.39 6.81
N LEU A 96 -5.73 -28.01 7.60
CA LEU A 96 -5.36 -27.55 8.94
C LEU A 96 -4.06 -26.76 8.88
N VAL A 97 -4.09 -25.51 9.32
CA VAL A 97 -2.94 -24.61 9.31
C VAL A 97 -2.69 -23.99 10.67
N MET A 98 -1.41 -23.77 10.98
CA MET A 98 -0.99 -23.03 12.18
C MET A 98 -0.93 -21.54 11.85
N VAL A 99 -1.69 -20.71 12.54
CA VAL A 99 -1.78 -19.27 12.25
C VAL A 99 -0.86 -18.48 13.17
N TYR A 100 -0.07 -17.57 12.61
CA TYR A 100 0.74 -16.63 13.36
C TYR A 100 -0.03 -15.32 13.57
N LEU A 101 -0.22 -14.90 14.82
CA LEU A 101 -0.80 -13.60 15.13
C LEU A 101 0.27 -12.60 15.55
N ARG A 102 0.10 -11.34 15.13
CA ARG A 102 0.88 -10.23 15.68
C ARG A 102 0.42 -9.92 17.11
N LYS A 103 1.31 -9.32 17.91
CA LYS A 103 1.08 -9.08 19.35
C LYS A 103 -0.13 -8.20 19.60
N GLU A 104 -0.42 -7.28 18.70
CA GLU A 104 -1.50 -6.30 18.80
C GLU A 104 -2.89 -6.93 18.61
N ARG A 105 -2.96 -8.15 18.05
CA ARG A 105 -4.22 -8.88 17.86
C ARG A 105 -4.61 -9.78 19.04
N TYR A 106 -3.76 -9.85 20.07
CA TYR A 106 -4.11 -10.52 21.32
C TYR A 106 -4.84 -9.53 22.25
N LEU A 107 -5.80 -10.03 23.05
CA LEU A 107 -6.39 -9.21 24.11
C LEU A 107 -5.30 -8.68 25.04
N LYS A 108 -5.45 -7.42 25.48
CA LYS A 108 -4.59 -6.81 26.50
C LYS A 108 -4.52 -7.74 27.72
N GLY A 109 -3.30 -8.02 28.18
CA GLY A 109 -3.03 -8.93 29.30
C GLY A 109 -3.01 -10.44 28.96
N THR A 110 -3.47 -10.87 27.79
CA THR A 110 -3.43 -12.30 27.40
C THR A 110 -2.08 -12.71 26.79
N TYR A 111 -1.39 -11.76 26.15
CA TYR A 111 -0.08 -11.97 25.57
C TYR A 111 1.03 -11.86 26.63
N HIS A 112 1.91 -12.87 26.69
CA HIS A 112 3.15 -12.81 27.45
C HIS A 112 4.31 -13.37 26.61
N LYS A 113 5.55 -12.93 26.88
CA LYS A 113 6.73 -13.24 26.05
C LYS A 113 6.98 -14.75 25.85
N MET A 114 6.54 -15.58 26.80
CA MET A 114 6.69 -17.04 26.78
C MET A 114 5.54 -17.82 26.11
N LYS A 115 4.51 -17.15 25.56
CA LYS A 115 3.36 -17.86 24.95
C LYS A 115 3.72 -18.30 23.55
N SER A 116 3.15 -19.43 23.12
CA SER A 116 3.28 -19.86 21.72
C SER A 116 2.74 -18.76 20.80
N ARG A 117 3.55 -18.36 19.81
CA ARG A 117 3.15 -17.35 18.83
C ARG A 117 2.20 -17.89 17.76
N LYS A 118 2.20 -19.21 17.58
CA LYS A 118 1.32 -19.92 16.66
C LYS A 118 0.09 -20.38 17.43
N ILE A 119 -1.07 -20.13 16.85
CA ILE A 119 -2.35 -20.67 17.29
C ILE A 119 -2.57 -21.98 16.54
N GLY A 120 -3.18 -22.95 17.24
CA GLY A 120 -3.30 -24.37 16.89
C GLY A 120 -3.85 -24.67 15.48
N PRO A 121 -4.08 -25.94 15.16
CA PRO A 121 -4.55 -26.32 13.82
C PRO A 121 -5.92 -25.69 13.57
N CYS A 122 -5.95 -24.66 12.73
CA CYS A 122 -7.12 -23.94 12.32
C CYS A 122 -7.58 -24.49 10.98
N LYS A 123 -8.89 -24.74 10.84
CA LYS A 123 -9.45 -25.31 9.62
C LYS A 123 -9.75 -24.19 8.64
N ILE A 124 -9.25 -24.28 7.42
CA ILE A 124 -9.59 -23.30 6.37
C ILE A 124 -11.04 -23.52 5.94
N LEU A 125 -11.85 -22.45 6.06
CA LEU A 125 -13.27 -22.42 5.70
C LEU A 125 -13.50 -22.01 4.26
N LYS A 126 -12.78 -20.99 3.80
CA LYS A 126 -12.95 -20.38 2.47
C LYS A 126 -11.63 -19.80 1.99
N LYS A 127 -11.34 -19.97 0.70
CA LYS A 127 -10.22 -19.32 0.01
C LYS A 127 -10.75 -18.08 -0.70
N ILE A 128 -10.14 -16.92 -0.44
CA ILE A 128 -10.47 -15.65 -1.11
C ILE A 128 -9.49 -15.43 -2.28
N SER A 129 -8.20 -15.61 -2.03
CA SER A 129 -7.14 -15.59 -3.03
C SER A 129 -6.06 -16.63 -2.67
N SER A 130 -5.02 -16.77 -3.49
CA SER A 130 -3.87 -17.65 -3.17
C SER A 130 -3.28 -17.37 -1.77
N ASN A 131 -3.26 -16.09 -1.36
CA ASN A 131 -2.65 -15.62 -0.13
C ASN A 131 -3.65 -15.22 0.98
N ALA A 132 -4.96 -15.15 0.67
CA ALA A 132 -6.00 -14.74 1.62
C ALA A 132 -7.01 -15.86 1.88
N LEU A 133 -7.09 -16.29 3.14
CA LEU A 133 -7.89 -17.44 3.59
C LEU A 133 -8.70 -17.10 4.84
N TRP A 134 -9.96 -17.56 4.87
CA TRP A 134 -10.75 -17.63 6.09
C TRP A 134 -10.52 -18.95 6.79
N TRP A 135 -10.31 -18.90 8.10
CA TRP A 135 -10.09 -20.09 8.93
C TRP A 135 -10.99 -20.02 10.16
N SER A 136 -11.42 -21.19 10.62
CA SER A 136 -12.06 -21.33 11.91
C SER A 136 -11.07 -21.80 12.94
N TYR A 137 -11.31 -21.38 14.17
CA TYR A 137 -10.59 -21.85 15.34
C TYR A 137 -11.59 -22.33 16.37
N ARG A 138 -11.44 -23.60 16.78
CA ARG A 138 -12.30 -24.22 17.77
C ARG A 138 -11.71 -23.92 19.14
N MET A 139 -12.40 -23.13 19.95
CA MET A 139 -11.89 -22.66 21.23
C MET A 139 -12.45 -23.48 22.38
N ILE A 140 -11.54 -23.99 23.22
CA ILE A 140 -11.86 -24.76 24.43
C ILE A 140 -12.16 -23.82 25.62
N SER A 141 -11.89 -22.51 25.50
CA SER A 141 -12.06 -21.54 26.59
C SER A 141 -12.93 -20.34 26.21
N LYS A 142 -13.87 -20.00 27.10
CA LYS A 142 -14.84 -18.89 27.00
C LYS A 142 -14.17 -17.51 26.87
N SER A 143 -12.94 -17.35 27.34
CA SER A 143 -12.22 -16.06 27.34
C SER A 143 -11.91 -15.53 25.94
N VAL A 144 -11.85 -16.41 24.95
CA VAL A 144 -11.43 -16.06 23.58
C VAL A 144 -12.65 -15.84 22.68
N LEU A 145 -13.86 -16.25 23.11
CA LEU A 145 -15.12 -15.99 22.39
C LEU A 145 -15.37 -14.48 22.22
N PHE A 146 -14.88 -13.69 23.18
CA PHE A 146 -14.87 -12.23 23.15
C PHE A 146 -14.00 -11.64 22.02
N LEU A 147 -12.87 -12.29 21.67
CA LEU A 147 -12.01 -11.87 20.56
C LEU A 147 -12.69 -12.00 19.19
N MET A 148 -13.49 -13.05 19.01
CA MET A 148 -14.20 -13.28 17.73
C MET A 148 -15.32 -12.26 17.52
N LEU A 149 -16.06 -11.87 18.57
CA LEU A 149 -17.06 -10.79 18.51
C LEU A 149 -16.42 -9.46 18.09
N GLN A 150 -15.26 -9.12 18.65
CA GLN A 150 -14.55 -7.88 18.32
C GLN A 150 -13.96 -7.89 16.89
N ILE A 151 -13.45 -9.03 16.42
CA ILE A 151 -12.97 -9.15 15.04
C ILE A 151 -14.13 -9.08 14.03
N TYR A 152 -15.29 -9.68 14.34
CA TYR A 152 -16.47 -9.62 13.47
C TYR A 152 -17.07 -8.20 13.41
N LEU A 153 -17.12 -7.49 14.54
CA LEU A 153 -17.61 -6.11 14.59
C LEU A 153 -16.73 -5.13 13.79
N ILE A 154 -15.40 -5.31 13.81
CA ILE A 154 -14.48 -4.46 13.03
C ILE A 154 -14.62 -4.67 11.51
N PHE A 155 -15.09 -5.85 11.07
CA PHE A 155 -15.22 -6.17 9.64
C PHE A 155 -16.62 -5.89 9.04
N MET A 156 -17.65 -5.66 9.86
CA MET A 156 -19.04 -5.46 9.40
C MET A 156 -19.61 -4.06 9.71
N GLY A 157 -18.88 -3.16 10.36
CA GLY A 157 -19.42 -1.84 10.69
C GLY A 157 -18.39 -0.81 11.16
N LEU A 158 -17.60 -0.29 10.21
CA LEU A 158 -17.22 1.12 10.01
C LEU A 158 -16.23 1.22 8.85
#